data_AF-A0A3A1P251-F1
#
_entry.id   AF-A0A3A1P251-F1
#
_cell.length_a   1.000
_cell.length_b   1.000
_cell.length_c   1.000
_cell.angle_alpha   90.00
_cell.angle_beta   90.00
_cell.angle_gamma   90.00
#
_symmetry.space_group_name_H-M   'P 1'
#
loop_
_entity.id
_entity.type
_entity.pdbx_description
1 polymer ?
#
loop_
_entity_poly.entity_id
_entity_poly.type
_entity_poly.pdbx_seq_one_letter_code
_entity_poly.pdbx_strand_id
1 'polypeptide(L)'
;MSQPAEPNLPKGQDEFRSQSLDVMGKDILNSVTSWSLFWKPHFLAASSALVHVPFLFWLVEAHAPTRVVQLGVDDGVAYQAVCQAIDKLGLDAVCTGISLPGKQEANPDAIANNDSLYGAFSILTTEKLATAHRHFSKGSIDLLLINMPLNSESAEVLGREWAERLSDRAVIVIFDCKRRRDEEGAATWLDPLLATCQAIELEQGDGLLVLTVGPRQDGRIARLADLEMGGAGYREAREVFQRQGESLAVSVRQAELEADRKSLAEALQQLERTRNELDEAHREEETAHRKLASVQANHFDLEVELRGLQARLSEADAAVAKAEADRADLDARLATAQVEAREAVRLRSALAAEAQELGEFKAKYWERLADIAELGHNIARQDKEIRQLRAQREEAELRRHIQAQLAGAWADLHAALSRKQFLRPNKRAMNRLAEDIRLVEASDLFDAEWYLAFYPDVAEAGCEPARHFVTNGAYELRNPGPRFDSFKYHKAHADVTAARMAGFIHYVRNGRAENRQAFPVGERG
;
A
#
# COMPACT_ATOMS: atom_id res chain seq x y z
N MET A 1 -94.25 11.98 -69.98
CA MET A 1 -93.13 12.75 -70.56
C MET A 1 -93.55 14.21 -70.58
N SER A 2 -92.88 15.08 -69.84
CA SER A 2 -93.12 16.53 -69.86
C SER A 2 -91.78 17.23 -69.58
N GLN A 3 -91.35 18.12 -70.47
CA GLN A 3 -90.20 19.00 -70.22
C GLN A 3 -90.69 20.31 -69.58
N PRO A 4 -89.95 20.92 -68.63
CA PRO A 4 -90.12 22.33 -68.30
C PRO A 4 -89.51 23.21 -69.41
N ALA A 5 -90.03 24.43 -69.58
CA ALA A 5 -89.57 25.37 -70.61
C ALA A 5 -88.49 26.34 -70.07
N GLU A 6 -87.60 26.79 -70.95
CA GLU A 6 -86.61 27.84 -70.67
C GLU A 6 -87.23 29.25 -70.75
N PRO A 7 -86.87 30.18 -69.85
CA PRO A 7 -87.25 31.58 -69.96
C PRO A 7 -86.28 32.36 -70.88
N ASN A 8 -86.84 33.11 -71.84
CA ASN A 8 -86.08 33.94 -72.75
C ASN A 8 -85.52 35.19 -72.03
N LEU A 9 -84.20 35.40 -72.09
CA LEU A 9 -83.52 36.62 -71.60
C LEU A 9 -83.04 37.48 -72.79
N PRO A 10 -83.10 38.83 -72.69
CA PRO A 10 -82.84 39.71 -73.82
C PRO A 10 -81.34 39.77 -74.15
N LYS A 11 -80.98 39.42 -75.39
CA LYS A 11 -79.62 39.64 -75.92
C LYS A 11 -79.41 41.12 -76.23
N GLY A 12 -78.37 41.73 -75.65
CA GLY A 12 -77.91 43.07 -76.04
C GLY A 12 -77.53 44.01 -74.89
N GLN A 13 -76.51 43.64 -74.10
CA GLN A 13 -75.77 44.62 -73.27
C GLN A 13 -74.38 44.15 -72.79
N ASP A 14 -74.16 42.86 -72.56
CA ASP A 14 -72.91 42.37 -71.95
C ASP A 14 -71.67 42.36 -72.88
N GLU A 15 -71.84 42.25 -74.21
CA GLU A 15 -70.71 42.18 -75.16
C GLU A 15 -69.83 43.44 -75.15
N PHE A 16 -70.37 44.61 -74.78
CA PHE A 16 -69.60 45.85 -74.64
C PHE A 16 -68.81 45.94 -73.33
N ARG A 17 -69.19 45.17 -72.29
CA ARG A 17 -68.47 45.15 -71.00
C ARG A 17 -67.36 44.10 -70.97
N SER A 18 -67.58 42.93 -71.57
CA SER A 18 -66.55 41.89 -71.63
C SER A 18 -65.35 42.32 -72.48
N GLN A 19 -65.58 42.98 -73.61
CA GLN A 19 -64.49 43.48 -74.46
C GLN A 19 -63.69 44.61 -73.81
N SER A 20 -64.32 45.54 -73.07
CA SER A 20 -63.57 46.63 -72.44
C SER A 20 -62.71 46.14 -71.27
N LEU A 21 -63.19 45.19 -70.47
CA LEU A 21 -62.42 44.58 -69.38
C LEU A 21 -61.24 43.74 -69.90
N ASP A 22 -61.44 42.93 -70.94
CA ASP A 22 -60.39 42.06 -71.49
C ASP A 22 -59.28 42.83 -72.26
N VAL A 23 -59.60 44.01 -72.79
CA VAL A 23 -58.60 44.95 -73.34
C VAL A 23 -57.87 45.69 -72.20
N MET A 24 -58.60 46.22 -71.21
CA MET A 24 -58.03 46.99 -70.10
C MET A 24 -57.08 46.14 -69.24
N GLY A 25 -57.42 44.87 -68.97
CA GLY A 25 -56.51 43.94 -68.29
C GLY A 25 -55.23 43.64 -69.08
N LYS A 26 -55.32 43.53 -70.41
CA LYS A 26 -54.14 43.36 -71.29
C LYS A 26 -53.23 44.59 -71.29
N ASP A 27 -53.78 45.79 -71.38
CA ASP A 27 -52.98 47.02 -71.36
C ASP A 27 -52.33 47.28 -69.99
N ILE A 28 -53.01 46.94 -68.89
CA ILE A 28 -52.42 46.98 -67.55
C ILE A 28 -51.27 45.97 -67.45
N LEU A 29 -51.49 44.70 -67.82
CA LEU A 29 -50.42 43.70 -67.82
C LEU A 29 -49.23 44.15 -68.68
N ASN A 30 -49.45 44.63 -69.90
CA ASN A 30 -48.40 45.16 -70.80
C ASN A 30 -47.58 46.31 -70.17
N SER A 31 -48.15 47.09 -69.24
CA SER A 31 -47.44 48.17 -68.55
C SER A 31 -46.56 47.70 -67.38
N VAL A 32 -46.91 46.55 -66.78
CA VAL A 32 -46.27 46.00 -65.58
C VAL A 32 -45.28 44.88 -65.94
N THR A 33 -45.62 44.00 -66.89
CA THR A 33 -44.80 42.83 -67.22
C THR A 33 -43.55 43.23 -68.00
N SER A 34 -42.38 43.13 -67.35
CA SER A 34 -41.08 43.23 -68.02
C SER A 34 -40.14 42.09 -67.61
N TRP A 35 -39.08 41.89 -68.39
CA TRP A 35 -38.02 40.92 -68.14
C TRP A 35 -37.24 41.22 -66.84
N SER A 36 -37.18 42.49 -66.43
CA SER A 36 -36.56 42.95 -65.18
C SER A 36 -37.18 42.32 -63.92
N LEU A 37 -38.47 41.97 -63.94
CA LEU A 37 -39.18 41.26 -62.87
C LEU A 37 -38.62 39.87 -62.55
N PHE A 38 -37.83 39.30 -63.46
CA PHE A 38 -37.30 37.93 -63.40
C PHE A 38 -35.79 37.89 -63.18
N TRP A 39 -35.14 39.04 -62.97
CA TRP A 39 -33.72 39.09 -62.67
C TRP A 39 -33.42 38.53 -61.28
N LYS A 40 -32.37 37.73 -61.19
CA LYS A 40 -31.78 37.37 -59.89
C LYS A 40 -30.97 38.56 -59.36
N PRO A 41 -31.12 38.93 -58.08
CA PRO A 41 -30.22 39.88 -57.43
C PRO A 41 -28.82 39.28 -57.26
N HIS A 42 -27.80 40.13 -57.36
CA HIS A 42 -26.40 39.78 -57.10
C HIS A 42 -26.09 39.79 -55.60
N PHE A 43 -26.84 40.57 -54.81
CA PHE A 43 -26.74 40.66 -53.37
C PHE A 43 -28.05 40.26 -52.71
N LEU A 44 -27.98 39.44 -51.65
CA LEU A 44 -29.12 38.95 -50.89
C LEU A 44 -28.74 38.85 -49.41
N ALA A 45 -29.57 39.44 -48.54
CA ALA A 45 -29.47 39.39 -47.09
C ALA A 45 -30.87 39.53 -46.49
N ALA A 46 -31.05 39.17 -45.21
CA ALA A 46 -32.32 39.37 -44.50
C ALA A 46 -32.72 40.86 -44.48
N SER A 47 -33.80 41.19 -45.19
CA SER A 47 -34.31 42.56 -45.34
C SER A 47 -35.81 42.55 -45.64
N SER A 48 -36.55 43.55 -45.13
CA SER A 48 -37.93 43.82 -45.54
C SER A 48 -38.02 44.22 -47.02
N ALA A 49 -36.97 44.81 -47.59
CA ALA A 49 -36.94 45.23 -48.99
C ALA A 49 -36.91 44.06 -49.99
N LEU A 50 -36.58 42.82 -49.58
CA LEU A 50 -36.53 41.64 -50.46
C LEU A 50 -37.82 41.46 -51.28
N VAL A 51 -38.99 41.61 -50.65
CA VAL A 51 -40.30 41.44 -51.33
C VAL A 51 -40.62 42.55 -52.34
N HIS A 52 -39.82 43.61 -52.37
CA HIS A 52 -39.96 44.75 -53.28
C HIS A 52 -38.87 44.80 -54.36
N VAL A 53 -37.82 43.97 -54.29
CA VAL A 53 -36.71 43.98 -55.27
C VAL A 53 -37.16 43.85 -56.74
N PRO A 54 -38.11 42.96 -57.12
CA PRO A 54 -38.64 42.92 -58.49
C PRO A 54 -39.34 44.21 -58.92
N PHE A 55 -39.99 44.92 -58.00
CA PHE A 55 -40.56 46.23 -58.26
C PHE A 55 -39.46 47.29 -58.45
N LEU A 56 -38.37 47.26 -57.65
CA LEU A 56 -37.24 48.18 -57.84
C LEU A 56 -36.57 47.99 -59.21
N PHE A 57 -36.39 46.74 -59.67
CA PHE A 57 -35.86 46.47 -61.02
C PHE A 57 -36.78 47.04 -62.12
N TRP A 58 -38.09 46.82 -62.03
CA TRP A 58 -39.06 47.40 -62.96
C TRP A 58 -39.10 48.93 -62.88
N LEU A 59 -39.02 49.51 -61.68
CA LEU A 59 -39.07 50.96 -61.49
C LEU A 59 -37.87 51.66 -62.12
N VAL A 60 -36.66 51.11 -61.97
CA VAL A 60 -35.45 51.66 -62.62
C VAL A 60 -35.56 51.57 -64.14
N GLU A 61 -36.11 50.48 -64.68
CA GLU A 61 -36.36 50.32 -66.12
C GLU A 61 -37.46 51.26 -66.64
N ALA A 62 -38.53 51.47 -65.86
CA ALA A 62 -39.62 52.37 -66.18
C ALA A 62 -39.17 53.84 -66.13
N HIS A 63 -38.40 54.20 -65.12
CA HIS A 63 -38.01 55.57 -64.85
C HIS A 63 -36.77 56.01 -65.66
N ALA A 64 -35.77 55.14 -65.84
CA ALA A 64 -34.44 55.51 -66.33
C ALA A 64 -33.89 56.77 -65.62
N PRO A 65 -33.60 56.71 -64.32
CA PRO A 65 -33.11 57.84 -63.54
C PRO A 65 -31.64 58.15 -63.86
N THR A 66 -31.26 59.43 -63.88
CA THR A 66 -29.85 59.87 -64.06
C THR A 66 -29.14 60.13 -62.72
N ARG A 67 -29.92 60.28 -61.64
CA ARG A 67 -29.42 60.45 -60.27
C ARG A 67 -30.29 59.68 -59.30
N VAL A 68 -29.67 58.73 -58.60
CA VAL A 68 -30.31 57.96 -57.54
C VAL A 68 -29.67 58.33 -56.21
N VAL A 69 -30.49 58.60 -55.19
CA VAL A 69 -30.03 58.73 -53.81
C VAL A 69 -30.82 57.77 -52.92
N GLN A 70 -30.13 57.05 -52.02
CA GLN A 70 -30.78 56.30 -50.94
C GLN A 70 -30.39 56.84 -49.57
N LEU A 71 -31.37 57.03 -48.70
CA LEU A 71 -31.23 57.44 -47.30
C LEU A 71 -31.53 56.23 -46.41
N GLY A 72 -30.52 55.78 -45.65
CA GLY A 72 -30.56 54.49 -44.96
C GLY A 72 -30.23 53.36 -45.94
N VAL A 73 -28.94 53.02 -46.09
CA VAL A 73 -28.51 51.89 -46.92
C VAL A 73 -28.62 50.58 -46.15
N ASP A 74 -28.30 50.62 -44.85
CA ASP A 74 -28.55 49.59 -43.84
C ASP A 74 -28.22 48.16 -44.29
N ASP A 75 -29.20 47.32 -44.60
CA ASP A 75 -29.00 45.95 -45.07
C ASP A 75 -28.33 45.83 -46.46
N GLY A 76 -28.39 46.90 -47.26
CA GLY A 76 -27.83 47.02 -48.60
C GLY A 76 -28.71 46.50 -49.76
N VAL A 77 -29.74 45.71 -49.49
CA VAL A 77 -30.51 44.95 -50.50
C VAL A 77 -31.21 45.86 -51.50
N ALA A 78 -31.92 46.89 -51.03
CA ALA A 78 -32.60 47.85 -51.91
C ALA A 78 -31.61 48.62 -52.81
N TYR A 79 -30.50 49.08 -52.22
CA TYR A 79 -29.51 49.89 -52.93
C TYR A 79 -28.75 49.07 -53.99
N GLN A 80 -28.33 47.86 -53.62
CA GLN A 80 -27.69 46.88 -54.51
C GLN A 80 -28.61 46.52 -55.68
N ALA A 81 -29.92 46.36 -55.45
CA ALA A 81 -30.88 46.08 -56.50
C ALA A 81 -31.02 47.24 -57.51
N VAL A 82 -31.05 48.49 -57.03
CA VAL A 82 -31.13 49.68 -57.90
C VAL A 82 -29.84 49.85 -58.72
N CYS A 83 -28.67 49.71 -58.09
CA CYS A 83 -27.38 49.77 -58.80
C CYS A 83 -27.25 48.66 -59.86
N GLN A 84 -27.68 47.43 -59.53
CA GLN A 84 -27.72 46.32 -60.48
C GLN A 84 -28.60 46.62 -61.70
N ALA A 85 -29.77 47.26 -61.50
CA ALA A 85 -30.65 47.58 -62.62
C ALA A 85 -30.03 48.64 -63.55
N ILE A 86 -29.35 49.64 -62.98
CA ILE A 86 -28.60 50.65 -63.74
C ILE A 86 -27.50 50.02 -64.59
N ASP A 87 -26.69 49.14 -63.99
CA ASP A 87 -25.65 48.36 -64.67
C ASP A 87 -26.23 47.49 -65.81
N LYS A 88 -27.23 46.66 -65.50
CA LYS A 88 -27.85 45.74 -66.49
C LYS A 88 -28.60 46.43 -67.63
N LEU A 89 -29.00 47.69 -67.46
CA LEU A 89 -29.64 48.51 -68.48
C LEU A 89 -28.66 49.43 -69.22
N GLY A 90 -27.42 49.56 -68.74
CA GLY A 90 -26.43 50.49 -69.30
C GLY A 90 -26.83 51.96 -69.16
N LEU A 91 -27.48 52.33 -68.04
CA LEU A 91 -27.92 53.71 -67.80
C LEU A 91 -26.75 54.60 -67.36
N ASP A 92 -26.62 55.78 -67.98
CA ASP A 92 -25.71 56.83 -67.54
C ASP A 92 -26.28 57.53 -66.29
N ALA A 93 -26.08 56.88 -65.14
CA ALA A 93 -26.70 57.25 -63.87
C ALA A 93 -25.70 57.18 -62.72
N VAL A 94 -25.73 58.17 -61.83
CA VAL A 94 -24.91 58.19 -60.61
C VAL A 94 -25.75 57.81 -59.40
N CYS A 95 -25.28 56.83 -58.62
CA CYS A 95 -25.93 56.39 -57.39
C CYS A 95 -25.19 56.94 -56.16
N THR A 96 -25.93 57.36 -55.14
CA THR A 96 -25.35 57.76 -53.85
C THR A 96 -26.15 57.16 -52.70
N GLY A 97 -25.55 56.22 -51.99
CA GLY A 97 -26.13 55.59 -50.81
C GLY A 97 -25.59 56.20 -49.54
N ILE A 98 -26.46 56.80 -48.73
CA ILE A 98 -26.09 57.52 -47.50
C ILE A 98 -26.49 56.68 -46.29
N SER A 99 -25.50 56.18 -45.58
CA SER A 99 -25.66 55.57 -44.26
C SER A 99 -25.72 56.67 -43.21
N LEU A 100 -26.79 56.69 -42.41
CA LEU A 100 -26.94 57.69 -41.35
C LEU A 100 -26.25 57.19 -40.08
N PRO A 101 -25.35 57.98 -39.45
CA PRO A 101 -24.62 57.53 -38.26
C PRO A 101 -25.59 57.28 -37.11
N GLY A 102 -25.68 56.02 -36.67
CA GLY A 102 -26.71 55.54 -35.75
C GLY A 102 -26.46 54.09 -35.29
N LYS A 103 -27.53 53.35 -34.97
CA LYS A 103 -27.46 51.95 -34.52
C LYS A 103 -27.40 50.89 -35.63
N GLN A 104 -27.61 51.31 -36.88
CA GLN A 104 -27.48 50.46 -38.07
C GLN A 104 -26.45 51.14 -38.98
N GLU A 105 -25.22 50.65 -38.91
CA GLU A 105 -24.21 50.95 -39.93
C GLU A 105 -24.52 50.09 -41.18
N ALA A 106 -24.07 50.51 -42.37
CA ALA A 106 -24.28 49.70 -43.57
C ALA A 106 -23.57 48.35 -43.45
N ASN A 107 -24.26 47.31 -43.91
CA ASN A 107 -23.76 45.95 -43.96
C ASN A 107 -22.37 45.89 -44.67
N PRO A 108 -21.30 45.43 -44.00
CA PRO A 108 -19.96 45.37 -44.58
C PRO A 108 -19.88 44.59 -45.90
N ASP A 109 -20.66 43.52 -46.02
CA ASP A 109 -20.72 42.72 -47.25
C ASP A 109 -21.40 43.50 -48.39
N ALA A 110 -22.38 44.35 -48.06
CA ALA A 110 -23.02 45.23 -49.04
C ALA A 110 -22.09 46.37 -49.48
N ILE A 111 -21.20 46.87 -48.61
CA ILE A 111 -20.17 47.84 -48.99
C ILE A 111 -19.16 47.17 -49.93
N ALA A 112 -18.58 46.03 -49.52
CA ALA A 112 -17.60 45.30 -50.32
C ALA A 112 -18.15 44.85 -51.69
N ASN A 113 -19.40 44.40 -51.75
CA ASN A 113 -20.05 44.03 -53.01
C ASN A 113 -20.35 45.26 -53.89
N ASN A 114 -20.68 46.41 -53.31
CA ASN A 114 -20.90 47.65 -54.05
C ASN A 114 -19.60 48.12 -54.72
N ASP A 115 -18.52 48.21 -53.96
CA ASP A 115 -17.24 48.72 -54.45
C ASP A 115 -16.63 47.80 -55.51
N SER A 116 -16.89 46.48 -55.39
CA SER A 116 -16.46 45.48 -56.37
C SER A 116 -17.25 45.48 -57.68
N LEU A 117 -18.56 45.80 -57.67
CA LEU A 117 -19.43 45.69 -58.86
C LEU A 117 -19.83 47.03 -59.47
N TYR A 118 -20.08 48.05 -58.65
CA TYR A 118 -20.75 49.29 -59.04
C TYR A 118 -19.95 50.57 -58.72
N GLY A 119 -18.80 50.47 -58.06
CA GLY A 119 -17.96 51.60 -57.65
C GLY A 119 -17.46 52.54 -58.77
N ALA A 120 -17.74 52.23 -60.03
CA ALA A 120 -17.54 53.14 -61.17
C ALA A 120 -18.59 54.27 -61.25
N PHE A 121 -19.80 54.06 -60.71
CA PHE A 121 -20.92 55.02 -60.75
C PHE A 121 -21.71 55.13 -59.43
N SER A 122 -21.50 54.19 -58.50
CA SER A 122 -22.07 54.19 -57.16
C SER A 122 -21.08 54.71 -56.12
N ILE A 123 -21.56 55.54 -55.20
CA ILE A 123 -20.80 56.06 -54.07
C ILE A 123 -21.57 55.76 -52.77
N LEU A 124 -20.93 55.10 -51.80
CA LEU A 124 -21.44 54.95 -50.45
C LEU A 124 -20.76 55.96 -49.52
N THR A 125 -21.54 56.73 -48.75
CA THR A 125 -21.01 57.65 -47.71
C THR A 125 -21.74 57.47 -46.38
N THR A 126 -21.05 57.81 -45.28
CA THR A 126 -21.64 57.85 -43.93
C THR A 126 -21.74 59.29 -43.48
N GLU A 127 -22.95 59.85 -43.50
CA GLU A 127 -23.19 61.29 -43.35
C GLU A 127 -24.50 61.60 -42.61
N LYS A 128 -24.65 62.84 -42.13
CA LYS A 128 -25.92 63.30 -41.55
C LYS A 128 -26.89 63.77 -42.65
N LEU A 129 -28.16 63.44 -42.50
CA LEU A 129 -29.25 63.87 -43.39
C LEU A 129 -29.28 65.40 -43.62
N ALA A 130 -28.99 66.17 -42.56
CA ALA A 130 -28.93 67.63 -42.57
C ALA A 130 -27.70 68.23 -43.28
N THR A 131 -26.73 67.41 -43.73
CA THR A 131 -25.56 67.87 -44.51
C THR A 131 -25.46 67.22 -45.88
N ALA A 132 -25.80 65.94 -46.03
CA ALA A 132 -25.59 65.19 -47.27
C ALA A 132 -26.37 65.75 -48.48
N HIS A 133 -27.50 66.44 -48.25
CA HIS A 133 -28.25 67.14 -49.32
C HIS A 133 -27.41 68.13 -50.13
N ARG A 134 -26.29 68.61 -49.58
CA ARG A 134 -25.41 69.63 -50.19
C ARG A 134 -24.64 69.11 -51.40
N HIS A 135 -24.51 67.79 -51.55
CA HIS A 135 -23.83 67.15 -52.67
C HIS A 135 -24.67 67.12 -53.96
N PHE A 136 -25.96 67.46 -53.89
CA PHE A 136 -26.90 67.46 -55.01
C PHE A 136 -27.32 68.89 -55.37
N SER A 137 -27.41 69.19 -56.66
CA SER A 137 -27.92 70.49 -57.14
C SER A 137 -29.45 70.57 -56.99
N LYS A 138 -30.00 71.77 -57.15
CA LYS A 138 -31.46 71.97 -57.13
C LYS A 138 -32.08 71.25 -58.34
N GLY A 139 -33.15 70.50 -58.11
CA GLY A 139 -33.86 69.77 -59.18
C GLY A 139 -33.09 68.63 -59.86
N SER A 140 -32.13 67.99 -59.17
CA SER A 140 -31.20 67.02 -59.77
C SER A 140 -31.38 65.55 -59.38
N ILE A 141 -32.21 65.23 -58.38
CA ILE A 141 -32.45 63.85 -57.92
C ILE A 141 -33.68 63.32 -58.68
N ASP A 142 -33.50 62.26 -59.47
CA ASP A 142 -34.60 61.58 -60.16
C ASP A 142 -35.24 60.51 -59.27
N LEU A 143 -34.45 59.68 -58.59
CA LEU A 143 -34.96 58.62 -57.71
C LEU A 143 -34.45 58.81 -56.28
N LEU A 144 -35.35 59.03 -55.33
CA LEU A 144 -35.04 59.13 -53.90
C LEU A 144 -35.62 57.93 -53.13
N LEU A 145 -34.75 57.04 -52.65
CA LEU A 145 -35.12 55.91 -51.80
C LEU A 145 -34.94 56.27 -50.32
N ILE A 146 -35.93 55.94 -49.49
CA ILE A 146 -35.99 56.27 -48.07
C ILE A 146 -36.26 55.00 -47.28
N ASN A 147 -35.20 54.46 -46.68
CA ASN A 147 -35.24 53.35 -45.74
C ASN A 147 -34.68 53.79 -44.38
N MET A 148 -35.24 54.87 -43.84
CA MET A 148 -34.84 55.45 -42.56
C MET A 148 -36.09 55.89 -41.76
N PRO A 149 -36.04 56.00 -40.42
CA PRO A 149 -37.19 56.43 -39.62
C PRO A 149 -37.64 57.85 -39.98
N LEU A 150 -38.95 58.09 -40.06
CA LEU A 150 -39.57 59.38 -40.43
C LEU A 150 -39.99 60.19 -39.21
N ASN A 151 -39.07 60.36 -38.26
CA ASN A 151 -39.30 61.20 -37.08
C ASN A 151 -39.34 62.71 -37.42
N SER A 152 -39.86 63.54 -36.51
CA SER A 152 -40.01 64.99 -36.68
C SER A 152 -38.77 65.74 -37.19
N GLU A 153 -37.55 65.42 -36.69
CA GLU A 153 -36.31 66.04 -37.17
C GLU A 153 -36.03 65.69 -38.64
N SER A 154 -36.16 64.41 -38.98
CA SER A 154 -35.96 63.94 -40.36
C SER A 154 -37.03 64.45 -41.32
N ALA A 155 -38.29 64.51 -40.88
CA ALA A 155 -39.42 65.01 -41.65
C ALA A 155 -39.27 66.51 -41.98
N GLU A 156 -38.82 67.33 -41.03
CA GLU A 156 -38.51 68.74 -41.29
C GLU A 156 -37.37 68.88 -42.31
N VAL A 157 -36.26 68.15 -42.11
CA VAL A 157 -35.10 68.21 -43.01
C VAL A 157 -35.43 67.71 -44.42
N LEU A 158 -36.25 66.66 -44.56
CA LEU A 158 -36.73 66.16 -45.85
C LEU A 158 -37.62 67.18 -46.55
N GLY A 159 -38.62 67.72 -45.85
CA GLY A 159 -39.57 68.70 -46.40
C GLY A 159 -38.94 70.03 -46.79
N ARG A 160 -37.85 70.42 -46.13
CA ARG A 160 -37.20 71.72 -46.32
C ARG A 160 -35.98 71.67 -47.24
N GLU A 161 -35.02 70.79 -46.96
CA GLU A 161 -33.69 70.84 -47.60
C GLU A 161 -33.54 69.84 -48.76
N TRP A 162 -34.28 68.72 -48.71
CA TRP A 162 -34.29 67.68 -49.75
C TRP A 162 -35.37 67.89 -50.82
N ALA A 163 -36.54 68.43 -50.47
CA ALA A 163 -37.62 68.70 -51.42
C ALA A 163 -37.16 69.56 -52.62
N GLU A 164 -36.28 70.54 -52.41
CA GLU A 164 -35.71 71.35 -53.50
C GLU A 164 -34.74 70.58 -54.42
N ARG A 165 -34.23 69.42 -54.00
CA ARG A 165 -33.27 68.60 -54.78
C ARG A 165 -33.96 67.66 -55.76
N LEU A 166 -35.25 67.38 -55.57
CA LEU A 166 -36.05 66.51 -56.44
C LEU A 166 -36.29 67.16 -57.80
N SER A 167 -36.06 66.42 -58.88
CA SER A 167 -36.38 66.86 -60.25
C SER A 167 -37.90 66.89 -60.49
N ASP A 168 -38.33 67.55 -61.56
CA ASP A 168 -39.74 67.64 -61.98
C ASP A 168 -40.28 66.36 -62.65
N ARG A 169 -39.47 65.28 -62.61
CA ARG A 169 -39.82 63.91 -62.97
C ARG A 169 -39.59 62.92 -61.83
N ALA A 170 -39.29 63.40 -60.63
CA ALA A 170 -38.73 62.55 -59.58
C ALA A 170 -39.74 61.52 -59.06
N VAL A 171 -39.20 60.43 -58.52
CA VAL A 171 -39.95 59.39 -57.82
C VAL A 171 -39.35 59.21 -56.42
N ILE A 172 -40.19 59.30 -55.39
CA ILE A 172 -39.81 58.96 -54.01
C ILE A 172 -40.27 57.53 -53.72
N VAL A 173 -39.43 56.70 -53.13
CA VAL A 173 -39.72 55.34 -52.69
C VAL A 173 -39.47 55.23 -51.19
N ILE A 174 -40.51 54.89 -50.43
CA ILE A 174 -40.47 54.82 -48.95
C ILE A 174 -40.77 53.38 -48.54
N PHE A 175 -39.78 52.72 -47.93
CA PHE A 175 -39.89 51.35 -47.41
C PHE A 175 -40.63 51.32 -46.07
N ASP A 176 -40.99 50.14 -45.59
CA ASP A 176 -41.70 49.87 -44.33
C ASP A 176 -42.87 50.83 -44.05
N CYS A 177 -43.60 51.22 -45.11
CA CYS A 177 -44.46 52.41 -45.08
C CYS A 177 -45.63 52.30 -44.09
N LYS A 178 -46.08 51.08 -43.77
CA LYS A 178 -47.08 50.84 -42.71
C LYS A 178 -46.53 51.24 -41.34
N ARG A 179 -45.28 50.84 -41.04
CA ARG A 179 -44.61 51.15 -39.77
C ARG A 179 -44.25 52.64 -39.70
N ARG A 180 -43.74 53.20 -40.80
CA ARG A 180 -43.25 54.59 -40.85
C ARG A 180 -44.36 55.64 -40.86
N ARG A 181 -45.60 55.31 -41.23
CA ARG A 181 -46.76 56.24 -41.12
C ARG A 181 -47.14 56.54 -39.66
N ASP A 182 -46.93 55.59 -38.75
CA ASP A 182 -47.24 55.74 -37.32
C ASP A 182 -46.09 56.43 -36.51
N GLU A 183 -44.98 56.78 -37.15
CA GLU A 183 -43.83 57.41 -36.48
C GLU A 183 -44.06 58.92 -36.23
N GLU A 184 -43.67 59.40 -35.04
CA GLU A 184 -43.93 60.78 -34.59
C GLU A 184 -43.21 61.81 -35.48
N GLY A 185 -43.98 62.48 -36.33
CA GLY A 185 -43.52 63.47 -37.32
C GLY A 185 -43.77 63.08 -38.78
N ALA A 186 -44.07 61.81 -39.08
CA ALA A 186 -44.19 61.33 -40.45
C ALA A 186 -45.31 62.04 -41.23
N ALA A 187 -46.50 62.18 -40.63
CA ALA A 187 -47.66 62.88 -41.22
C ALA A 187 -47.34 64.33 -41.63
N THR A 188 -46.50 65.04 -40.87
CA THR A 188 -46.10 66.43 -41.14
C THR A 188 -45.40 66.60 -42.50
N TRP A 189 -44.77 65.55 -43.01
CA TRP A 189 -44.11 65.54 -44.31
C TRP A 189 -44.84 64.68 -45.36
N LEU A 190 -45.48 63.58 -44.96
CA LEU A 190 -46.20 62.68 -45.86
C LEU A 190 -47.54 63.26 -46.34
N ASP A 191 -48.34 63.89 -45.47
CA ASP A 191 -49.69 64.33 -45.84
C ASP A 191 -49.68 65.43 -46.92
N PRO A 192 -48.77 66.43 -46.91
CA PRO A 192 -48.63 67.39 -48.00
C PRO A 192 -48.22 66.74 -49.33
N LEU A 193 -47.41 65.67 -49.30
CA LEU A 193 -47.02 64.93 -50.50
C LEU A 193 -48.18 64.08 -51.04
N LEU A 194 -48.89 63.36 -50.17
CA LEU A 194 -50.08 62.58 -50.54
C LEU A 194 -51.23 63.45 -51.07
N ALA A 195 -51.29 64.73 -50.68
CA ALA A 195 -52.25 65.71 -51.20
C ALA A 195 -51.85 66.34 -52.55
N THR A 196 -50.63 66.11 -53.06
CA THR A 196 -50.08 66.80 -54.25
C THR A 196 -49.44 65.89 -55.30
N CYS A 197 -49.02 64.69 -54.91
CA CYS A 197 -48.38 63.67 -55.74
C CYS A 197 -49.33 62.48 -55.92
N GLN A 198 -49.22 61.75 -57.04
CA GLN A 198 -49.90 60.44 -57.13
C GLN A 198 -49.12 59.39 -56.32
N ALA A 199 -49.83 58.39 -55.81
CA ALA A 199 -49.27 57.40 -54.89
C ALA A 199 -49.57 55.96 -55.36
N ILE A 200 -48.56 55.09 -55.30
CA ILE A 200 -48.69 53.64 -55.48
C ILE A 200 -48.27 52.99 -54.17
N GLU A 201 -49.12 52.13 -53.60
CA GLU A 201 -48.85 51.46 -52.32
C GLU A 201 -48.85 49.93 -52.48
N LEU A 202 -47.71 49.30 -52.20
CA LEU A 202 -47.52 47.85 -52.21
C LEU A 202 -47.58 47.34 -50.76
N GLU A 203 -48.66 46.66 -50.37
CA GLU A 203 -48.85 46.17 -48.99
C GLU A 203 -48.04 44.90 -48.66
N GLN A 204 -47.14 44.44 -49.52
CA GLN A 204 -46.25 43.31 -49.23
C GLN A 204 -45.31 43.63 -48.06
N GLY A 205 -45.09 42.69 -47.14
CA GLY A 205 -44.25 42.92 -45.95
C GLY A 205 -44.73 44.09 -45.09
N ASP A 206 -43.80 44.95 -44.65
CA ASP A 206 -44.08 46.20 -43.94
C ASP A 206 -44.51 47.36 -44.88
N GLY A 207 -44.52 47.11 -46.19
CA GLY A 207 -45.10 47.97 -47.22
C GLY A 207 -44.11 48.89 -47.94
N LEU A 208 -44.40 49.20 -49.20
CA LEU A 208 -43.70 50.20 -50.01
C LEU A 208 -44.68 51.27 -50.47
N LEU A 209 -44.37 52.55 -50.20
CA LEU A 209 -45.08 53.70 -50.73
C LEU A 209 -44.22 54.39 -51.79
N VAL A 210 -44.78 54.63 -52.97
CA VAL A 210 -44.10 55.27 -54.10
C VAL A 210 -44.87 56.51 -54.51
N LEU A 211 -44.19 57.66 -54.61
CA LEU A 211 -44.80 58.96 -54.87
C LEU A 211 -44.19 59.60 -56.12
N THR A 212 -45.04 60.06 -57.05
CA THR A 212 -44.63 60.73 -58.29
C THR A 212 -44.57 62.25 -58.11
N VAL A 213 -43.38 62.83 -58.22
CA VAL A 213 -43.12 64.25 -57.98
C VAL A 213 -42.92 65.00 -59.30
N GLY A 214 -43.79 65.98 -59.56
CA GLY A 214 -43.74 66.79 -60.76
C GLY A 214 -44.31 66.09 -62.02
N PRO A 215 -44.58 66.86 -63.09
CA PRO A 215 -45.41 66.44 -64.21
C PRO A 215 -44.73 65.52 -65.25
N ARG A 216 -43.41 65.29 -65.18
CA ARG A 216 -42.67 64.58 -66.25
C ARG A 216 -42.43 63.09 -65.97
N GLN A 217 -43.48 62.38 -65.58
CA GLN A 217 -43.45 60.94 -65.25
C GLN A 217 -43.39 60.04 -66.51
N ASP A 218 -42.84 58.83 -66.37
CA ASP A 218 -42.91 57.82 -67.45
C ASP A 218 -44.35 57.28 -67.60
N GLY A 219 -44.72 56.93 -68.83
CA GLY A 219 -46.05 56.43 -69.16
C GLY A 219 -46.41 55.10 -68.49
N ARG A 220 -45.45 54.27 -68.06
CA ARG A 220 -45.73 53.06 -67.25
C ARG A 220 -46.00 53.41 -65.79
N ILE A 221 -45.22 54.34 -65.23
CA ILE A 221 -45.36 54.79 -63.83
C ILE A 221 -46.66 55.56 -63.64
N ALA A 222 -46.96 56.52 -64.53
CA ALA A 222 -48.21 57.27 -64.51
C ALA A 222 -49.43 56.34 -64.61
N ARG A 223 -49.45 55.40 -65.58
CA ARG A 223 -50.54 54.42 -65.69
C ARG A 223 -50.74 53.55 -64.45
N LEU A 224 -49.68 53.23 -63.70
CA LEU A 224 -49.78 52.46 -62.46
C LEU A 224 -50.30 53.33 -61.29
N ALA A 225 -49.98 54.62 -61.29
CA ALA A 225 -50.43 55.60 -60.30
C ALA A 225 -51.85 56.16 -60.57
N ASP A 226 -52.31 56.09 -61.82
CA ASP A 226 -53.68 56.42 -62.25
C ASP A 226 -54.72 55.34 -61.87
N LEU A 227 -54.29 54.15 -61.43
CA LEU A 227 -55.19 53.07 -61.06
C LEU A 227 -55.89 53.35 -59.72
N GLU A 228 -57.22 53.20 -59.70
CA GLU A 228 -58.01 53.30 -58.47
C GLU A 228 -57.52 52.30 -57.40
N MET A 229 -57.09 52.82 -56.25
CA MET A 229 -56.57 51.98 -55.16
C MET A 229 -57.63 50.98 -54.70
N GLY A 230 -57.24 49.70 -54.67
CA GLY A 230 -58.13 48.58 -54.36
C GLY A 230 -58.98 48.09 -55.54
N GLY A 231 -58.98 48.78 -56.68
CA GLY A 231 -59.62 48.35 -57.93
C GLY A 231 -59.02 47.06 -58.51
N ALA A 232 -59.71 46.41 -59.46
CA ALA A 232 -59.29 45.12 -60.01
C ALA A 232 -57.89 45.15 -60.64
N GLY A 233 -57.65 46.07 -61.58
CA GLY A 233 -56.36 46.24 -62.25
C GLY A 233 -55.22 46.62 -61.30
N TYR A 234 -55.49 47.37 -60.23
CA TYR A 234 -54.51 47.70 -59.19
C TYR A 234 -54.05 46.46 -58.43
N ARG A 235 -54.98 45.55 -58.10
CA ARG A 235 -54.66 44.26 -57.48
C ARG A 235 -53.90 43.34 -58.43
N GLU A 236 -54.32 43.24 -59.69
CA GLU A 236 -53.64 42.44 -60.72
C GLU A 236 -52.19 42.89 -60.94
N ALA A 237 -51.95 44.20 -61.06
CA ALA A 237 -50.61 44.77 -61.16
C ALA A 237 -49.74 44.44 -59.92
N ARG A 238 -50.33 44.53 -58.72
CA ARG A 238 -49.62 44.24 -57.46
C ARG A 238 -49.33 42.76 -57.23
N GLU A 239 -50.22 41.85 -57.64
CA GLU A 239 -50.02 40.39 -57.54
C GLU A 239 -48.79 39.93 -58.32
N VAL A 240 -48.48 40.56 -59.46
CA VAL A 240 -47.26 40.26 -60.24
C VAL A 240 -45.99 40.54 -59.44
N PHE A 241 -45.88 41.73 -58.84
CA PHE A 241 -44.74 42.09 -57.98
C PHE A 241 -44.70 41.23 -56.72
N GLN A 242 -45.86 40.96 -56.11
CA GLN A 242 -45.97 40.16 -54.88
C GLN A 242 -45.41 38.76 -55.04
N ARG A 243 -45.89 37.99 -56.03
CA ARG A 243 -45.47 36.58 -56.24
C ARG A 243 -43.97 36.47 -56.51
N GLN A 244 -43.40 37.41 -57.24
CA GLN A 244 -41.96 37.45 -57.53
C GLN A 244 -41.14 37.81 -56.28
N GLY A 245 -41.59 38.77 -55.48
CA GLY A 245 -40.92 39.19 -54.24
C GLY A 245 -40.99 38.14 -53.13
N GLU A 246 -42.14 37.50 -52.96
CA GLU A 246 -42.34 36.40 -52.01
C GLU A 246 -41.46 35.20 -52.35
N SER A 247 -41.37 34.83 -53.64
CA SER A 247 -40.48 33.76 -54.12
C SER A 247 -39.00 34.04 -53.76
N LEU A 248 -38.56 35.29 -53.89
CA LEU A 248 -37.20 35.70 -53.50
C LEU A 248 -36.99 35.62 -51.98
N ALA A 249 -37.92 36.17 -51.18
CA ALA A 249 -37.82 36.15 -49.72
C ALA A 249 -37.85 34.71 -49.15
N VAL A 250 -38.67 33.83 -49.71
CA VAL A 250 -38.68 32.39 -49.39
C VAL A 250 -37.34 31.74 -49.75
N SER A 251 -36.75 32.09 -50.91
CA SER A 251 -35.46 31.53 -51.35
C SER A 251 -34.30 31.90 -50.40
N VAL A 252 -34.23 33.16 -49.95
CA VAL A 252 -33.23 33.61 -48.95
C VAL A 252 -33.44 32.87 -47.63
N ARG A 253 -34.67 32.87 -47.12
CA ARG A 253 -34.99 32.22 -45.84
C ARG A 253 -34.78 30.71 -45.85
N GLN A 254 -34.94 30.05 -46.99
CA GLN A 254 -34.60 28.63 -47.14
C GLN A 254 -33.08 28.42 -47.07
N ALA A 255 -32.27 29.27 -47.71
CA ALA A 255 -30.81 29.18 -47.62
C ALA A 255 -30.29 29.39 -46.19
N GLU A 256 -30.87 30.36 -45.45
CA GLU A 256 -30.62 30.58 -44.02
C GLU A 256 -30.94 29.32 -43.20
N LEU A 257 -32.15 28.78 -43.33
CA LEU A 257 -32.58 27.57 -42.61
C LEU A 257 -31.76 26.32 -42.98
N GLU A 258 -31.26 26.21 -44.21
CA GLU A 258 -30.38 25.11 -44.62
C GLU A 258 -28.96 25.26 -44.05
N ALA A 259 -28.46 26.49 -43.91
CA ALA A 259 -27.20 26.78 -43.23
C ALA A 259 -27.30 26.52 -41.71
N ASP A 260 -28.36 27.02 -41.06
CA ASP A 260 -28.63 26.77 -39.63
C ASP A 260 -28.75 25.27 -39.34
N ARG A 261 -29.50 24.53 -40.16
CA ARG A 261 -29.63 23.07 -40.06
C ARG A 261 -28.28 22.37 -40.18
N LYS A 262 -27.38 22.85 -41.04
CA LYS A 262 -26.02 22.31 -41.19
C LYS A 262 -25.18 22.57 -39.94
N SER A 263 -25.15 23.82 -39.46
CA SER A 263 -24.45 24.21 -38.22
C SER A 263 -24.96 23.43 -37.00
N LEU A 264 -26.27 23.20 -36.90
CA LEU A 264 -26.87 22.38 -35.85
C LEU A 264 -26.46 20.91 -35.95
N ALA A 265 -26.38 20.34 -37.15
CA ALA A 265 -25.92 18.96 -37.34
C ALA A 265 -24.43 18.79 -36.96
N GLU A 266 -23.58 19.76 -37.30
CA GLU A 266 -22.17 19.78 -36.91
C GLU A 266 -22.00 19.93 -35.38
N ALA A 267 -22.80 20.80 -34.75
CA ALA A 267 -22.83 20.95 -33.29
C ALA A 267 -23.32 19.69 -32.56
N LEU A 268 -24.35 19.01 -33.08
CA LEU A 268 -24.85 17.74 -32.53
C LEU A 268 -23.79 16.63 -32.65
N GLN A 269 -23.10 16.52 -33.79
CA GLN A 269 -22.00 15.56 -33.95
C GLN A 269 -20.85 15.84 -32.96
N GLN A 270 -20.53 17.12 -32.71
CA GLN A 270 -19.49 17.47 -31.74
C GLN A 270 -19.92 17.17 -30.30
N LEU A 271 -21.19 17.36 -29.95
CA LEU A 271 -21.76 16.98 -28.64
C LEU A 271 -21.79 15.46 -28.43
N GLU A 272 -22.02 14.67 -29.49
CA GLU A 272 -21.92 13.22 -29.43
C GLU A 272 -20.45 12.76 -29.21
N ARG A 273 -19.46 13.42 -29.83
CA ARG A 273 -18.03 13.15 -29.57
C ARG A 273 -17.65 13.44 -28.12
N THR A 274 -17.94 14.64 -27.61
CA THR A 274 -17.55 15.01 -26.22
C THR A 274 -18.27 14.18 -25.17
N ARG A 275 -19.49 13.70 -25.46
CA ARG A 275 -20.17 12.70 -24.64
C ARG A 275 -19.42 11.36 -24.62
N ASN A 276 -19.00 10.84 -25.77
CA ASN A 276 -18.26 9.58 -25.84
C ASN A 276 -16.89 9.67 -25.16
N GLU A 277 -16.22 10.83 -25.24
CA GLU A 277 -14.99 11.15 -24.52
C GLU A 277 -15.21 11.16 -22.99
N LEU A 278 -16.31 11.76 -22.51
CA LEU A 278 -16.69 11.77 -21.09
C LEU A 278 -17.05 10.36 -20.58
N ASP A 279 -17.81 9.59 -21.36
CA ASP A 279 -18.20 8.22 -21.04
C ASP A 279 -16.98 7.28 -20.95
N GLU A 280 -15.88 7.54 -21.68
CA GLU A 280 -14.61 6.82 -21.54
C GLU A 280 -13.79 7.32 -20.34
N ALA A 281 -13.71 8.63 -20.11
CA ALA A 281 -13.02 9.20 -18.95
C ALA A 281 -13.58 8.68 -17.61
N HIS A 282 -14.91 8.50 -17.51
CA HIS A 282 -15.53 7.86 -16.34
C HIS A 282 -15.18 6.37 -16.21
N ARG A 283 -14.94 5.63 -17.30
CA ARG A 283 -14.44 4.24 -17.22
C ARG A 283 -13.01 4.20 -16.72
N GLU A 284 -12.15 5.11 -17.20
CA GLU A 284 -10.78 5.24 -16.69
C GLU A 284 -10.79 5.56 -15.19
N GLU A 285 -11.60 6.54 -14.77
CA GLU A 285 -11.83 6.92 -13.38
C GLU A 285 -12.30 5.74 -12.51
N GLU A 286 -13.28 4.95 -12.97
CA GLU A 286 -13.71 3.74 -12.27
C GLU A 286 -12.57 2.73 -12.11
N THR A 287 -11.76 2.48 -13.15
CA THR A 287 -10.63 1.55 -13.02
C THR A 287 -9.54 2.10 -12.09
N ALA A 288 -9.33 3.41 -12.07
CA ALA A 288 -8.39 4.07 -11.15
C ALA A 288 -8.84 3.92 -9.69
N HIS A 289 -10.12 4.15 -9.40
CA HIS A 289 -10.71 3.93 -8.07
C HIS A 289 -10.60 2.46 -7.62
N ARG A 290 -10.90 1.50 -8.50
CA ARG A 290 -10.75 0.05 -8.18
C ARG A 290 -9.28 -0.33 -7.90
N LYS A 291 -8.32 0.22 -8.66
CA LYS A 291 -6.88 0.04 -8.40
C LYS A 291 -6.47 0.67 -7.06
N LEU A 292 -6.92 1.89 -6.77
CA LEU A 292 -6.63 2.59 -5.51
C LEU A 292 -7.15 1.81 -4.29
N ALA A 293 -8.38 1.31 -4.34
CA ALA A 293 -8.95 0.48 -3.27
C ALA A 293 -8.13 -0.80 -3.02
N SER A 294 -7.65 -1.47 -4.07
CA SER A 294 -6.76 -2.63 -3.94
C SER A 294 -5.40 -2.27 -3.33
N VAL A 295 -4.81 -1.13 -3.70
CA VAL A 295 -3.55 -0.64 -3.10
C VAL A 295 -3.74 -0.28 -1.63
N GLN A 296 -4.88 0.33 -1.27
CA GLN A 296 -5.22 0.66 0.12
C GLN A 296 -5.40 -0.59 0.99
N ALA A 297 -6.05 -1.64 0.47
CA ALA A 297 -6.17 -2.92 1.17
C ALA A 297 -4.80 -3.57 1.41
N ASN A 298 -3.98 -3.70 0.36
CA ASN A 298 -2.63 -4.26 0.46
C ASN A 298 -1.74 -3.47 1.45
N HIS A 299 -1.88 -2.14 1.49
CA HIS A 299 -1.16 -1.28 2.43
C HIS A 299 -1.60 -1.51 3.89
N PHE A 300 -2.90 -1.68 4.14
CA PHE A 300 -3.43 -1.99 5.46
C PHE A 300 -2.93 -3.34 5.98
N ASP A 301 -2.95 -4.38 5.14
CA ASP A 301 -2.44 -5.71 5.50
C ASP A 301 -0.94 -5.67 5.84
N LEU A 302 -0.14 -4.92 5.06
CA LEU A 302 1.28 -4.68 5.34
C LEU A 302 1.52 -3.89 6.64
N GLU A 303 0.66 -2.93 7.00
CA GLU A 303 0.75 -2.28 8.31
C GLU A 303 0.49 -3.25 9.47
N VAL A 304 -0.49 -4.14 9.32
CA VAL A 304 -0.81 -5.16 10.34
C VAL A 304 0.37 -6.14 10.50
N GLU A 305 0.95 -6.61 9.40
CA GLU A 305 2.16 -7.46 9.46
C GLU A 305 3.34 -6.73 10.09
N LEU A 306 3.60 -5.47 9.72
CA LEU A 306 4.68 -4.66 10.28
C LEU A 306 4.55 -4.50 11.80
N ARG A 307 3.35 -4.18 12.31
CA ARG A 307 3.08 -4.11 13.75
C ARG A 307 3.31 -5.47 14.43
N GLY A 308 2.91 -6.57 13.79
CA GLY A 308 3.15 -7.93 14.26
C GLY A 308 4.63 -8.36 14.22
N LEU A 309 5.45 -7.80 13.33
CA LEU A 309 6.91 -7.96 13.33
C LEU A 309 7.57 -7.14 14.43
N GLN A 310 7.15 -5.87 14.62
CA GLN A 310 7.64 -4.99 15.68
C GLN A 310 7.38 -5.56 17.09
N ALA A 311 6.22 -6.16 17.32
CA ALA A 311 5.91 -6.85 18.58
C ALA A 311 6.87 -8.03 18.84
N ARG A 312 7.06 -8.91 17.85
CA ARG A 312 8.00 -10.05 17.94
C ARG A 312 9.46 -9.63 18.13
N LEU A 313 9.87 -8.50 17.54
CA LEU A 313 11.20 -7.93 17.77
C LEU A 313 11.37 -7.48 19.23
N SER A 314 10.39 -6.74 19.77
CA SER A 314 10.39 -6.31 21.17
C SER A 314 10.41 -7.49 22.17
N GLU A 315 9.69 -8.57 21.87
CA GLU A 315 9.75 -9.82 22.65
C GLU A 315 11.14 -10.48 22.58
N ALA A 316 11.77 -10.50 21.40
CA ALA A 316 13.11 -11.04 21.22
C ALA A 316 14.17 -10.20 21.94
N ASP A 317 14.11 -8.87 21.85
CA ASP A 317 15.02 -7.95 22.55
C ASP A 317 14.91 -8.10 24.07
N ALA A 318 13.69 -8.25 24.60
CA ALA A 318 13.46 -8.53 26.02
C ALA A 318 14.01 -9.90 26.45
N ALA A 319 13.90 -10.93 25.59
CA ALA A 319 14.48 -12.25 25.85
C ALA A 319 16.01 -12.23 25.82
N VAL A 320 16.63 -11.47 24.90
CA VAL A 320 18.08 -11.25 24.85
C VAL A 320 18.56 -10.53 26.10
N ALA A 321 17.93 -9.40 26.47
CA ALA A 321 18.30 -8.64 27.67
C ALA A 321 18.20 -9.51 28.95
N LYS A 322 17.20 -10.39 29.05
CA LYS A 322 17.13 -11.38 30.12
C LYS A 322 18.29 -12.38 30.06
N ALA A 323 18.58 -12.97 28.90
CA ALA A 323 19.65 -13.95 28.76
C ALA A 323 21.04 -13.37 29.07
N GLU A 324 21.26 -12.07 28.79
CA GLU A 324 22.48 -11.36 29.18
C GLU A 324 22.58 -11.16 30.70
N ALA A 325 21.46 -10.84 31.38
CA ALA A 325 21.42 -10.75 32.84
C ALA A 325 21.60 -12.11 33.52
N ASP A 326 20.94 -13.17 33.03
CA ASP A 326 21.10 -14.55 33.50
C ASP A 326 22.57 -15.02 33.32
N ARG A 327 23.23 -14.65 32.21
CA ARG A 327 24.67 -14.89 32.01
C ARG A 327 25.53 -14.14 33.02
N ALA A 328 25.27 -12.85 33.26
CA ALA A 328 26.06 -12.05 34.19
C ALA A 328 26.02 -12.57 35.64
N ASP A 329 24.86 -13.08 36.09
CA ASP A 329 24.72 -13.78 37.37
C ASP A 329 25.49 -15.13 37.38
N LEU A 330 25.43 -15.91 36.31
CA LEU A 330 26.22 -17.15 36.18
C LEU A 330 27.73 -16.89 36.21
N ASP A 331 28.22 -15.86 35.51
CA ASP A 331 29.63 -15.46 35.53
C ASP A 331 30.07 -14.98 36.92
N ALA A 332 29.22 -14.24 37.64
CA ALA A 332 29.48 -13.82 39.02
C ALA A 332 29.54 -15.02 40.00
N ARG A 333 28.60 -15.98 39.88
CA ARG A 333 28.62 -17.24 40.66
C ARG A 333 29.86 -18.08 40.35
N LEU A 334 30.24 -18.17 39.08
CA LEU A 334 31.44 -18.89 38.65
C LEU A 334 32.71 -18.23 39.21
N ALA A 335 32.80 -16.91 39.25
CA ALA A 335 33.91 -16.19 39.86
C ALA A 335 34.02 -16.50 41.36
N THR A 336 32.91 -16.48 42.11
CA THR A 336 32.88 -16.86 43.54
C THR A 336 33.33 -18.30 43.74
N ALA A 337 32.76 -19.26 43.00
CA ALA A 337 33.13 -20.67 43.09
C ALA A 337 34.61 -20.93 42.72
N GLN A 338 35.20 -20.13 41.82
CA GLN A 338 36.64 -20.18 41.53
C GLN A 338 37.51 -19.66 42.70
N VAL A 339 37.05 -18.68 43.47
CA VAL A 339 37.74 -18.22 44.69
C VAL A 339 37.68 -19.31 45.76
N GLU A 340 36.49 -19.84 46.04
CA GLU A 340 36.28 -20.95 46.99
C GLU A 340 37.13 -22.18 46.63
N ALA A 341 37.17 -22.57 45.35
CA ALA A 341 38.00 -23.69 44.89
C ALA A 341 39.51 -23.43 45.07
N ARG A 342 40.00 -22.20 44.86
CA ARG A 342 41.40 -21.83 45.12
C ARG A 342 41.72 -21.88 46.61
N GLU A 343 40.81 -21.44 47.47
CA GLU A 343 40.97 -21.52 48.92
C GLU A 343 40.93 -22.98 49.41
N ALA A 344 40.02 -23.81 48.92
CA ALA A 344 39.97 -25.23 49.23
C ALA A 344 41.26 -25.97 48.83
N VAL A 345 41.85 -25.65 47.67
CA VAL A 345 43.16 -26.17 47.24
C VAL A 345 44.28 -25.72 48.20
N ARG A 346 44.29 -24.43 48.59
CA ARG A 346 45.27 -23.88 49.55
C ARG A 346 45.17 -24.54 50.93
N LEU A 347 43.96 -24.69 51.47
CA LEU A 347 43.71 -25.36 52.76
C LEU A 347 44.14 -26.83 52.70
N ARG A 348 43.83 -27.53 51.60
CA ARG A 348 44.27 -28.91 51.37
C ARG A 348 45.80 -29.04 51.29
N SER A 349 46.50 -28.08 50.70
CA SER A 349 47.98 -28.10 50.68
C SER A 349 48.60 -27.81 52.05
N ALA A 350 47.99 -26.93 52.85
CA ALA A 350 48.43 -26.66 54.22
C ALA A 350 48.26 -27.91 55.12
N LEU A 351 47.09 -28.55 55.07
CA LEU A 351 46.82 -29.78 55.80
C LEU A 351 47.76 -30.94 55.39
N ALA A 352 48.15 -31.00 54.12
CA ALA A 352 49.12 -31.99 53.64
C ALA A 352 50.54 -31.75 54.21
N ALA A 353 50.96 -30.50 54.36
CA ALA A 353 52.24 -30.15 55.00
C ALA A 353 52.23 -30.49 56.51
N GLU A 354 51.17 -30.13 57.23
CA GLU A 354 51.00 -30.47 58.66
C GLU A 354 50.97 -32.00 58.88
N ALA A 355 50.33 -32.75 57.97
CA ALA A 355 50.34 -34.21 57.98
C ALA A 355 51.75 -34.80 57.73
N GLN A 356 52.58 -34.14 56.92
CA GLN A 356 53.99 -34.53 56.73
C GLN A 356 54.81 -34.26 58.00
N GLU A 357 54.71 -33.07 58.59
CA GLU A 357 55.42 -32.74 59.84
C GLU A 357 55.05 -33.71 60.97
N LEU A 358 53.77 -34.06 61.10
CA LEU A 358 53.30 -35.07 62.03
C LEU A 358 53.85 -36.48 61.71
N GLY A 359 54.07 -36.80 60.44
CA GLY A 359 54.73 -38.02 59.99
C GLY A 359 56.20 -38.07 60.42
N GLU A 360 56.95 -36.99 60.19
CA GLU A 360 58.35 -36.85 60.62
C GLU A 360 58.51 -36.86 62.14
N PHE A 361 57.57 -36.24 62.87
CA PHE A 361 57.52 -36.29 64.33
C PHE A 361 57.25 -37.71 64.84
N LYS A 362 56.32 -38.44 64.22
CA LYS A 362 56.07 -39.85 64.53
C LYS A 362 57.28 -40.74 64.24
N ALA A 363 58.02 -40.49 63.16
CA ALA A 363 59.25 -41.24 62.86
C ALA A 363 60.29 -41.06 63.98
N LYS A 364 60.57 -39.82 64.39
CA LYS A 364 61.48 -39.48 65.51
C LYS A 364 61.00 -40.06 66.86
N TYR A 365 59.68 -40.24 67.03
CA TYR A 365 59.10 -40.88 68.21
C TYR A 365 59.30 -42.40 68.21
N TRP A 366 59.15 -43.06 67.05
CA TRP A 366 59.43 -44.50 66.90
C TRP A 366 60.92 -44.83 67.04
N GLU A 367 61.81 -43.97 66.54
CA GLU A 367 63.26 -44.06 66.71
C GLU A 367 63.62 -44.08 68.21
N ARG A 368 63.11 -43.11 69.00
CA ARG A 368 63.29 -43.10 70.47
C ARG A 368 62.68 -44.31 71.19
N LEU A 369 61.60 -44.90 70.67
CA LEU A 369 61.05 -46.14 71.23
C LEU A 369 61.97 -47.34 70.95
N ALA A 370 62.67 -47.37 69.81
CA ALA A 370 63.70 -48.36 69.53
C ALA A 370 64.93 -48.18 70.45
N ASP A 371 65.40 -46.95 70.67
CA ASP A 371 66.47 -46.65 71.64
C ASP A 371 66.14 -47.18 73.04
N ILE A 372 64.91 -46.92 73.52
CA ILE A 372 64.41 -47.38 74.82
C ILE A 372 64.36 -48.93 74.87
N ALA A 373 63.97 -49.57 73.77
CA ALA A 373 63.99 -51.03 73.68
C ALA A 373 65.42 -51.59 73.72
N GLU A 374 66.39 -50.97 73.03
CA GLU A 374 67.79 -51.41 73.07
C GLU A 374 68.42 -51.20 74.47
N LEU A 375 68.15 -50.07 75.12
CA LEU A 375 68.53 -49.83 76.51
C LEU A 375 67.97 -50.92 77.44
N GLY A 376 66.73 -51.35 77.25
CA GLY A 376 66.14 -52.49 77.97
C GLY A 376 66.89 -53.81 77.75
N HIS A 377 67.32 -54.12 76.52
CA HIS A 377 68.14 -55.29 76.22
C HIS A 377 69.54 -55.20 76.84
N ASN A 378 70.14 -54.02 76.87
CA ASN A 378 71.45 -53.78 77.49
C ASN A 378 71.40 -53.92 79.03
N ILE A 379 70.34 -53.44 79.68
CA ILE A 379 70.09 -53.68 81.11
C ILE A 379 69.97 -55.19 81.39
N ALA A 380 69.16 -55.91 80.60
CA ALA A 380 69.00 -57.36 80.75
C ALA A 380 70.31 -58.16 80.54
N ARG A 381 71.22 -57.67 79.69
CA ARG A 381 72.58 -58.19 79.51
C ARG A 381 73.44 -57.96 80.77
N GLN A 382 73.48 -56.73 81.29
CA GLN A 382 74.25 -56.40 82.50
C GLN A 382 73.76 -57.18 83.73
N ASP A 383 72.45 -57.34 83.90
CA ASP A 383 71.87 -58.18 84.97
C ASP A 383 72.31 -59.65 84.87
N LYS A 384 72.61 -60.15 83.67
CA LYS A 384 73.14 -61.50 83.47
C LYS A 384 74.61 -61.60 83.91
N GLU A 385 75.44 -60.62 83.57
CA GLU A 385 76.83 -60.52 84.04
C GLU A 385 76.92 -60.37 85.57
N ILE A 386 76.09 -59.51 86.17
CA ILE A 386 76.01 -59.33 87.63
C ILE A 386 75.68 -60.66 88.34
N ARG A 387 74.79 -61.49 87.77
CA ARG A 387 74.48 -62.83 88.29
C ARG A 387 75.65 -63.79 88.17
N GLN A 388 76.40 -63.77 87.06
CA GLN A 388 77.59 -64.62 86.90
C GLN A 388 78.74 -64.22 87.83
N LEU A 389 78.99 -62.91 88.01
CA LEU A 389 80.01 -62.40 88.94
C LEU A 389 79.67 -62.72 90.41
N ARG A 390 78.38 -62.72 90.79
CA ARG A 390 77.95 -63.16 92.13
C ARG A 390 78.21 -64.65 92.35
N ALA A 391 77.87 -65.51 91.40
CA ALA A 391 78.13 -66.96 91.49
C ALA A 391 79.64 -67.29 91.60
N GLN A 392 80.49 -66.59 90.84
CA GLN A 392 81.95 -66.73 90.93
C GLN A 392 82.49 -66.31 92.31
N ARG A 393 81.88 -65.31 92.94
CA ARG A 393 82.26 -64.83 94.27
C ARG A 393 81.88 -65.85 95.36
N GLU A 394 80.69 -66.42 95.30
CA GLU A 394 80.25 -67.47 96.24
C GLU A 394 81.16 -68.71 96.18
N GLU A 395 81.60 -69.12 94.98
CA GLU A 395 82.55 -70.23 94.82
C GLU A 395 83.94 -69.89 95.42
N ALA A 396 84.42 -68.66 95.23
CA ALA A 396 85.70 -68.21 95.78
C ALA A 396 85.70 -68.10 97.32
N GLU A 397 84.59 -67.65 97.91
CA GLU A 397 84.45 -67.55 99.37
C GLU A 397 84.32 -68.95 100.02
N LEU A 398 83.61 -69.89 99.39
CA LEU A 398 83.52 -71.29 99.83
C LEU A 398 84.90 -72.01 99.80
N ARG A 399 85.67 -71.82 98.72
CA ARG A 399 87.04 -72.38 98.60
C ARG A 399 87.97 -71.90 99.73
N ARG A 400 87.91 -70.62 100.10
CA ARG A 400 88.70 -70.05 101.22
C ARG A 400 88.33 -70.66 102.58
N HIS A 401 87.04 -70.85 102.84
CA HIS A 401 86.58 -71.40 104.12
C HIS A 401 87.06 -72.85 104.32
N ILE A 402 87.03 -73.67 103.27
CA ILE A 402 87.48 -75.07 103.31
C ILE A 402 89.01 -75.17 103.50
N GLN A 403 89.79 -74.31 102.84
CA GLN A 403 91.25 -74.30 103.01
C GLN A 403 91.69 -73.89 104.44
N ALA A 404 90.93 -73.01 105.11
CA ALA A 404 91.27 -72.55 106.46
C ALA A 404 91.11 -73.63 107.55
N GLN A 405 90.22 -74.61 107.36
CA GLN A 405 89.91 -75.62 108.40
C GLN A 405 90.77 -76.88 108.36
N LEU A 406 91.49 -77.16 107.26
CA LEU A 406 92.17 -78.45 107.04
C LEU A 406 93.69 -78.45 107.35
N ALA A 407 94.27 -77.30 107.70
CA ALA A 407 95.73 -77.14 107.86
C ALA A 407 96.28 -77.46 109.27
N GLY A 408 95.46 -77.88 110.24
CA GLY A 408 95.87 -78.07 111.64
C GLY A 408 95.73 -79.49 112.22
N ALA A 409 94.85 -80.33 111.70
CA ALA A 409 94.45 -81.60 112.35
C ALA A 409 94.93 -82.88 111.61
N TRP A 410 95.77 -82.74 110.58
CA TRP A 410 96.18 -83.84 109.69
C TRP A 410 97.59 -84.41 109.98
N ALA A 411 98.18 -84.09 111.13
CA ALA A 411 99.36 -84.79 111.65
C ALA A 411 98.98 -86.08 112.40
N ASP A 412 98.01 -86.01 113.32
CA ASP A 412 97.79 -87.07 114.31
C ASP A 412 96.67 -88.07 113.96
N LEU A 413 95.70 -87.71 113.10
CA LEU A 413 94.53 -88.58 112.83
C LEU A 413 94.74 -89.63 111.73
N HIS A 414 96.00 -90.01 111.44
CA HIS A 414 96.29 -91.23 110.68
C HIS A 414 96.03 -92.54 111.48
N ALA A 415 95.28 -92.45 112.58
CA ALA A 415 95.01 -93.52 113.55
C ALA A 415 93.53 -93.99 113.60
N ALA A 416 92.55 -93.27 113.03
CA ALA A 416 91.12 -93.51 113.30
C ALA A 416 90.21 -93.58 112.04
N LEU A 417 90.22 -94.77 111.42
CA LEU A 417 89.34 -95.27 110.35
C LEU A 417 87.82 -94.98 110.51
N SER A 418 87.09 -94.65 109.43
CA SER A 418 85.98 -95.47 108.85
C SER A 418 84.90 -94.75 107.99
N ARG A 419 84.64 -95.27 106.77
CA ARG A 419 83.32 -95.55 106.08
C ARG A 419 82.23 -94.43 105.91
N LYS A 420 81.37 -94.34 104.86
CA LYS A 420 81.35 -94.75 103.42
C LYS A 420 80.00 -94.35 102.72
N GLN A 421 79.99 -93.97 101.42
CA GLN A 421 78.85 -93.95 100.44
C GLN A 421 77.65 -92.98 100.77
N PHE A 422 76.59 -92.67 99.97
CA PHE A 422 76.00 -92.96 98.61
C PHE A 422 74.96 -91.80 98.26
N LEU A 423 74.20 -91.53 97.16
CA LEU A 423 73.75 -91.94 95.77
C LEU A 423 73.43 -90.59 94.99
N ARG A 424 73.01 -90.36 93.72
CA ARG A 424 72.44 -91.01 92.48
C ARG A 424 70.91 -90.75 92.13
N PRO A 425 70.47 -90.79 90.82
CA PRO A 425 69.50 -89.81 90.24
C PRO A 425 68.11 -90.36 89.73
N ASN A 426 67.33 -89.54 88.97
CA ASN A 426 65.92 -89.79 88.55
C ASN A 426 65.70 -89.68 87.00
N LYS A 427 64.63 -90.33 86.47
CA LYS A 427 64.43 -90.64 85.02
C LYS A 427 62.99 -90.46 84.48
N ARG A 428 62.11 -89.70 85.16
CA ARG A 428 60.64 -89.75 84.96
C ARG A 428 60.02 -88.87 83.86
N ALA A 429 60.75 -87.95 83.23
CA ALA A 429 60.14 -86.93 82.36
C ALA A 429 59.75 -87.43 80.95
N MET A 430 60.53 -88.34 80.33
CA MET A 430 60.40 -88.62 78.89
C MET A 430 59.22 -89.54 78.50
N ASN A 431 58.66 -90.31 79.44
CA ASN A 431 57.64 -91.32 79.08
C ASN A 431 56.28 -90.72 78.70
N ARG A 432 55.86 -89.60 79.30
CA ARG A 432 54.50 -89.05 79.09
C ARG A 432 54.28 -88.53 77.66
N LEU A 433 55.26 -87.83 77.09
CA LEU A 433 55.10 -87.25 75.74
C LEU A 433 54.83 -88.32 74.67
N ALA A 434 55.44 -89.50 74.77
CA ALA A 434 55.21 -90.60 73.85
C ALA A 434 53.85 -91.32 74.05
N GLU A 435 53.22 -91.13 75.21
CA GLU A 435 51.89 -91.65 75.53
C GLU A 435 50.80 -90.71 74.98
N ASP A 436 50.99 -89.40 75.17
CA ASP A 436 50.08 -88.35 74.72
C ASP A 436 49.93 -88.32 73.18
N ILE A 437 51.04 -88.50 72.43
CA ILE A 437 51.02 -88.53 70.96
C ILE A 437 50.16 -89.70 70.43
N ARG A 438 50.40 -90.91 70.93
CA ARG A 438 49.61 -92.10 70.53
C ARG A 438 48.12 -91.96 70.85
N LEU A 439 47.79 -91.25 71.93
CA LEU A 439 46.42 -91.02 72.35
C LEU A 439 45.70 -89.99 71.45
N VAL A 440 46.46 -89.11 70.77
CA VAL A 440 45.93 -88.25 69.69
C VAL A 440 45.81 -89.04 68.39
N GLU A 441 46.83 -89.79 67.98
CA GLU A 441 46.83 -90.62 66.76
C GLU A 441 45.69 -91.66 66.73
N ALA A 442 45.38 -92.27 67.88
CA ALA A 442 44.32 -93.26 68.02
C ALA A 442 42.90 -92.65 68.19
N SER A 443 42.74 -91.33 68.08
CA SER A 443 41.46 -90.65 68.27
C SER A 443 40.71 -90.47 66.95
N ASP A 444 39.46 -90.91 66.90
CA ASP A 444 38.50 -90.66 65.80
C ASP A 444 38.13 -89.17 65.63
N LEU A 445 38.67 -88.27 66.46
CA LEU A 445 38.49 -86.82 66.40
C LEU A 445 39.76 -86.07 65.97
N PHE A 446 40.90 -86.76 65.83
CA PHE A 446 42.08 -86.24 65.14
C PHE A 446 42.02 -86.63 63.66
N ASP A 447 42.37 -85.71 62.77
CA ASP A 447 42.31 -85.92 61.33
C ASP A 447 43.57 -85.33 60.69
N ALA A 448 44.57 -86.16 60.42
CA ALA A 448 45.91 -85.72 60.04
C ALA A 448 45.94 -85.00 58.68
N GLU A 449 45.15 -85.47 57.71
CA GLU A 449 45.05 -84.85 56.38
C GLU A 449 44.31 -83.51 56.46
N TRP A 450 43.19 -83.44 57.19
CA TRP A 450 42.49 -82.17 57.44
C TRP A 450 43.37 -81.18 58.22
N TYR A 451 44.12 -81.65 59.22
CA TYR A 451 44.98 -80.80 60.05
C TYR A 451 46.09 -80.14 59.22
N LEU A 452 46.75 -80.89 58.32
CA LEU A 452 47.74 -80.34 57.40
C LEU A 452 47.13 -79.42 56.33
N ALA A 453 45.93 -79.74 55.83
CA ALA A 453 45.22 -78.89 54.86
C ALA A 453 44.72 -77.57 55.48
N PHE A 454 44.36 -77.57 56.77
CA PHE A 454 43.86 -76.40 57.49
C PHE A 454 44.97 -75.56 58.14
N TYR A 455 46.14 -76.14 58.38
CA TYR A 455 47.33 -75.45 58.94
C TYR A 455 48.55 -75.60 58.02
N PRO A 456 48.65 -74.79 56.93
CA PRO A 456 49.77 -74.86 55.99
C PRO A 456 51.15 -74.66 56.62
N ASP A 457 51.24 -73.92 57.73
CA ASP A 457 52.48 -73.70 58.48
C ASP A 457 53.04 -75.00 59.10
N VAL A 458 52.18 -75.99 59.38
CA VAL A 458 52.59 -77.32 59.85
C VAL A 458 53.00 -78.22 58.67
N ALA A 459 52.33 -78.06 57.52
CA ALA A 459 52.64 -78.80 56.29
C ALA A 459 53.99 -78.39 55.69
N GLU A 460 54.26 -77.09 55.59
CA GLU A 460 55.55 -76.56 55.11
C GLU A 460 56.70 -76.91 56.07
N ALA A 461 56.44 -77.03 57.37
CA ALA A 461 57.42 -77.46 58.37
C ALA A 461 57.76 -78.96 58.34
N GLY A 462 57.03 -79.78 57.56
CA GLY A 462 57.24 -81.23 57.46
C GLY A 462 57.07 -81.98 58.79
N CYS A 463 56.29 -81.44 59.72
CA CYS A 463 56.12 -81.98 61.06
C CYS A 463 55.08 -83.12 61.10
N GLU A 464 55.39 -84.19 61.84
CA GLU A 464 54.41 -85.22 62.22
C GLU A 464 53.16 -84.58 62.87
N PRO A 465 51.95 -84.68 62.27
CA PRO A 465 50.81 -83.85 62.67
C PRO A 465 50.38 -84.04 64.12
N ALA A 466 50.25 -85.28 64.58
CA ALA A 466 49.84 -85.57 65.95
C ALA A 466 50.92 -85.17 66.97
N ARG A 467 52.20 -85.32 66.61
CA ARG A 467 53.32 -84.85 67.42
C ARG A 467 53.30 -83.34 67.58
N HIS A 468 53.14 -82.59 66.48
CA HIS A 468 53.01 -81.14 66.52
C HIS A 468 51.77 -80.70 67.31
N PHE A 469 50.65 -81.38 67.14
CA PHE A 469 49.45 -81.09 67.92
C PHE A 469 49.68 -81.23 69.42
N VAL A 470 50.33 -82.31 69.88
CA VAL A 470 50.62 -82.52 71.31
C VAL A 470 51.66 -81.54 71.87
N THR A 471 52.71 -81.19 71.13
CA THR A 471 53.74 -80.27 71.65
C THR A 471 53.35 -78.79 71.57
N ASN A 472 52.50 -78.43 70.62
CA ASN A 472 52.21 -77.04 70.23
C ASN A 472 50.71 -76.80 70.03
N GLY A 473 50.12 -77.44 69.02
CA GLY A 473 48.77 -77.09 68.51
C GLY A 473 47.66 -77.12 69.58
N ALA A 474 47.69 -78.07 70.51
CA ALA A 474 46.70 -78.23 71.56
C ALA A 474 46.81 -77.18 72.68
N TYR A 475 47.95 -76.50 72.81
CA TYR A 475 48.14 -75.34 73.69
C TYR A 475 47.90 -74.01 72.95
N GLU A 476 48.07 -74.00 71.62
CA GLU A 476 47.71 -72.90 70.71
C GLU A 476 46.20 -72.85 70.39
N LEU A 477 45.38 -73.72 70.99
CA LEU A 477 43.94 -73.89 70.73
C LEU A 477 43.59 -74.21 69.27
N ARG A 478 44.52 -74.81 68.51
CA ARG A 478 44.23 -75.32 67.15
C ARG A 478 43.21 -76.47 67.20
N ASN A 479 42.48 -76.66 66.12
CA ASN A 479 41.48 -77.71 66.00
C ASN A 479 42.13 -79.00 65.47
N PRO A 480 42.04 -80.15 66.17
CA PRO A 480 42.67 -81.40 65.77
C PRO A 480 42.00 -82.09 64.56
N GLY A 481 40.79 -81.66 64.20
CA GLY A 481 40.01 -82.20 63.08
C GLY A 481 38.64 -81.51 62.99
N PRO A 482 37.85 -81.76 61.94
CA PRO A 482 36.57 -81.08 61.72
C PRO A 482 35.51 -81.44 62.79
N ARG A 483 35.73 -82.52 63.55
CA ARG A 483 34.83 -83.00 64.61
C ARG A 483 35.14 -82.44 66.01
N PHE A 484 36.16 -81.58 66.17
CA PHE A 484 36.50 -80.99 67.48
C PHE A 484 37.02 -79.55 67.37
N ASP A 485 36.23 -78.61 67.90
CA ASP A 485 36.54 -77.20 68.07
C ASP A 485 37.15 -76.97 69.48
N SER A 486 38.47 -76.79 69.52
CA SER A 486 39.25 -76.59 70.74
C SER A 486 38.84 -75.32 71.49
N PHE A 487 38.45 -74.27 70.78
CA PHE A 487 38.03 -73.00 71.39
C PHE A 487 36.65 -73.12 72.03
N LYS A 488 35.66 -73.72 71.35
CA LYS A 488 34.35 -74.03 71.93
C LYS A 488 34.50 -74.93 73.17
N TYR A 489 35.34 -75.97 73.11
CA TYR A 489 35.56 -76.87 74.24
C TYR A 489 36.14 -76.13 75.47
N HIS A 490 37.18 -75.31 75.28
CA HIS A 490 37.77 -74.50 76.36
C HIS A 490 36.82 -73.42 76.92
N LYS A 491 35.91 -72.89 76.08
CA LYS A 491 34.86 -71.95 76.51
C LYS A 491 33.75 -72.63 77.31
N ALA A 492 33.40 -73.87 76.97
CA ALA A 492 32.39 -74.66 77.69
C ALA A 492 32.92 -75.27 79.01
N HIS A 493 34.23 -75.55 79.09
CA HIS A 493 34.86 -76.23 80.21
C HIS A 493 35.93 -75.35 80.88
N ALA A 494 35.45 -74.37 81.65
CA ALA A 494 36.29 -73.42 82.38
C ALA A 494 37.25 -74.08 83.40
N ASP A 495 36.93 -75.28 83.89
CA ASP A 495 37.77 -76.09 84.76
C ASP A 495 39.04 -76.59 84.04
N VAL A 496 38.90 -77.08 82.81
CA VAL A 496 40.02 -77.51 81.96
C VAL A 496 40.93 -76.33 81.61
N THR A 497 40.31 -75.17 81.32
CA THR A 497 41.00 -73.90 81.07
C THR A 497 41.76 -73.40 82.31
N ALA A 498 41.15 -73.44 83.51
CA ALA A 498 41.80 -73.06 84.76
C ALA A 498 42.96 -74.00 85.13
N ALA A 499 42.83 -75.30 84.85
CA ALA A 499 43.89 -76.30 85.03
C ALA A 499 45.05 -76.18 84.00
N ARG A 500 44.92 -75.32 82.98
CA ARG A 500 45.85 -75.20 81.83
C ARG A 500 46.12 -76.54 81.12
N MET A 501 45.14 -77.43 81.12
CA MET A 501 45.21 -78.71 80.43
C MET A 501 44.79 -78.55 78.97
N ALA A 502 45.52 -79.17 78.04
CA ALA A 502 45.17 -79.14 76.62
C ALA A 502 43.81 -79.83 76.39
N GLY A 503 42.82 -79.08 75.92
CA GLY A 503 41.41 -79.48 75.95
C GLY A 503 41.10 -80.79 75.22
N PHE A 504 41.73 -81.04 74.07
CA PHE A 504 41.58 -82.31 73.35
C PHE A 504 42.16 -83.51 74.12
N ILE A 505 43.35 -83.36 74.70
CA ILE A 505 44.00 -84.44 75.48
C ILE A 505 43.16 -84.73 76.74
N HIS A 506 42.59 -83.70 77.36
CA HIS A 506 41.59 -83.89 78.42
C HIS A 506 40.34 -84.62 77.91
N TYR A 507 39.81 -84.24 76.75
CA TYR A 507 38.60 -84.85 76.21
C TYR A 507 38.75 -86.33 75.90
N VAL A 508 39.85 -86.72 75.24
CA VAL A 508 40.11 -88.11 74.83
C VAL A 508 40.48 -89.00 76.02
N ARG A 509 41.18 -88.48 77.05
CA ARG A 509 41.46 -89.25 78.28
C ARG A 509 40.28 -89.35 79.23
N ASN A 510 39.64 -88.21 79.54
CA ASN A 510 38.67 -88.09 80.62
C ASN A 510 37.29 -87.65 80.12
N GLY A 511 37.24 -86.62 79.27
CA GLY A 511 36.00 -85.93 78.92
C GLY A 511 34.92 -86.82 78.32
N ARG A 512 35.28 -87.84 77.52
CA ARG A 512 34.33 -88.87 77.04
C ARG A 512 33.70 -89.69 78.16
N ALA A 513 34.48 -90.11 79.16
CA ALA A 513 33.98 -90.85 80.32
C ALA A 513 33.17 -89.95 81.27
N GLU A 514 33.47 -88.66 81.30
CA GLU A 514 32.73 -87.62 82.04
C GLU A 514 31.46 -87.12 81.30
N ASN A 515 31.06 -87.75 80.19
CA ASN A 515 29.92 -87.36 79.34
C ASN A 515 29.96 -85.90 78.84
N ARG A 516 31.15 -85.30 78.69
CA ARG A 516 31.31 -83.99 78.06
C ARG A 516 31.04 -84.09 76.56
N GLN A 517 30.63 -82.99 75.92
CA GLN A 517 30.39 -82.95 74.48
C GLN A 517 31.66 -82.56 73.71
N ALA A 518 31.86 -83.17 72.54
CA ALA A 518 32.73 -82.65 71.50
C ALA A 518 31.90 -81.71 70.60
N PHE A 519 32.44 -80.55 70.27
CA PHE A 519 31.77 -79.57 69.39
C PHE A 519 32.38 -79.64 67.99
N PRO A 520 31.61 -79.87 66.92
CA PRO A 520 32.14 -79.86 65.56
C PRO A 520 32.50 -78.43 65.08
N VAL A 521 33.51 -78.38 64.22
CA VAL A 521 34.02 -77.16 63.58
C VAL A 521 33.09 -76.82 62.41
N GLY A 522 32.22 -75.81 62.60
CA GLY A 522 31.36 -75.28 61.53
C GLY A 522 29.87 -75.17 61.89
N GLU A 523 29.37 -75.91 62.88
CA GLU A 523 27.98 -75.75 63.32
C GLU A 523 27.78 -74.40 64.03
N ARG A 524 26.72 -73.69 63.61
CA ARG A 524 26.27 -72.42 64.18
C ARG A 524 25.16 -72.66 65.20
N GLY A 525 25.38 -72.16 66.41
CA GLY A 525 24.41 -71.94 67.47
C GLY A 525 24.88 -70.74 68.28
#